data_AF-A0A372NXH0-F1
#
_entry.id   AF-A0A372NXH0-F1
#
_cell.length_a   1.000
_cell.length_b   1.000
_cell.length_c   1.000
_cell.angle_alpha   90.00
_cell.angle_beta   90.00
_cell.angle_gamma   90.00
#
_symmetry.space_group_name_H-M   'P 1'
#
loop_
_entity.id
_entity.type
_entity.pdbx_description
1 polymer ?
#
loop_
_entity_poly.entity_id
_entity_poly.type
_entity_poly.pdbx_seq_one_letter_code
_entity_poly.pdbx_strand_id
1 'polypeptide(L)'
;MSFSRCRSQQPPVKLVKDTINIVADRPFSRADTAGKVPLKNMFGINAYEWNFLENPKAPNDRNHIYEDNMAIIKSFSAVRHYMNWNKLENTMGDYTYNPTNNGSWYYDVIYERCKQDSILVVADLKNLPVFMMNTYPQEDRDDENVPAYYKADRSKPASYIDQARTAFQFAARYGSNTQIDAKLVKVDSRPRWNNDVVNTVKIGLGLVKYIECNNEPDRWWKGDKATQTPEEYAANLSAFYDGHKHTLGANAGVKTADPNMLVVMGGLATADVNYVKRMVAWCKQNRGLKADGSVDLCFDVINYHLYANNGSVFTHQRASTGVAPELTESGRVADGFVALGKSLKLPVWLTETGYDINPESYQHAPAIGNKSALLTQADWILRTSLLYMRHGIDRLFFYQLFDAVANNPGQYMTSGLAESPKRRPAADYILQTNKLMGNYKYVGTTNADPLVDKYQLGKRIIYVLTIPDQKGRTADYTLNIGKNSKAVLYNLKAGADDMDKKEIKAEGGKLKITVTETPQFVEIRE
;
A
#
# COMPACT_ATOMS: atom_id res chain seq x y z
N MET A 1 39.37 -16.36 -21.02
CA MET A 1 39.11 -17.41 -20.01
C MET A 1 37.82 -17.05 -19.29
N SER A 2 36.75 -17.80 -19.53
CA SER A 2 35.43 -17.59 -18.93
C SER A 2 35.41 -18.26 -17.55
N PHE A 3 35.29 -17.46 -16.49
CA PHE A 3 34.93 -18.00 -15.17
C PHE A 3 33.42 -18.01 -15.05
N SER A 4 32.80 -19.10 -15.50
CA SER A 4 31.45 -19.47 -15.08
C SER A 4 31.45 -19.66 -13.57
N ARG A 5 31.02 -18.62 -12.83
CA ARG A 5 30.68 -18.77 -11.42
C ARG A 5 29.41 -19.63 -11.35
N CYS A 6 29.57 -20.92 -11.09
CA CYS A 6 28.52 -21.75 -10.52
C CYS A 6 28.08 -21.08 -9.21
N ARG A 7 27.01 -20.28 -9.24
CA ARG A 7 26.32 -19.88 -8.02
C ARG A 7 25.58 -21.11 -7.54
N SER A 8 26.05 -21.70 -6.44
CA SER A 8 25.27 -22.67 -5.69
C SER A 8 23.91 -22.03 -5.37
N GLN A 9 22.83 -22.53 -5.95
CA GLN A 9 21.49 -22.15 -5.54
C GLN A 9 21.34 -22.58 -4.09
N GLN A 10 21.25 -21.61 -3.17
CA GLN A 10 20.85 -21.92 -1.80
C GLN A 10 19.48 -22.61 -1.85
N PRO A 11 19.25 -23.64 -1.02
CA PRO A 11 17.98 -24.33 -0.99
C PRO A 11 16.84 -23.33 -0.70
N PRO A 12 15.66 -23.50 -1.34
CA PRO A 12 14.53 -22.60 -1.13
C PRO A 12 14.18 -22.49 0.35
N VAL A 13 13.72 -21.31 0.78
CA VAL A 13 13.26 -21.11 2.17
C VAL A 13 12.13 -22.07 2.45
N LYS A 14 12.20 -22.75 3.60
CA LYS A 14 11.16 -23.67 4.04
C LYS A 14 9.85 -22.90 4.21
N LEU A 15 8.76 -23.43 3.66
CA LEU A 15 7.42 -22.86 3.85
C LEU A 15 7.13 -22.67 5.35
N VAL A 16 6.63 -21.49 5.71
CA VAL A 16 6.33 -21.10 7.09
C VAL A 16 4.81 -21.01 7.21
N LYS A 17 4.20 -21.87 8.01
CA LYS A 17 2.75 -21.79 8.24
C LYS A 17 2.41 -20.55 9.06
N ASP A 18 1.29 -19.92 8.69
CA ASP A 18 0.72 -18.78 9.40
C ASP A 18 0.44 -19.08 10.88
N THR A 19 0.57 -18.05 11.72
CA THR A 19 0.28 -18.07 13.15
C THR A 19 -1.19 -17.73 13.40
N ILE A 20 -2.03 -18.76 13.52
CA ILE A 20 -3.47 -18.61 13.69
C ILE A 20 -3.86 -18.76 15.17
N ASN A 21 -4.53 -17.74 15.72
CA ASN A 21 -5.15 -17.82 17.04
C ASN A 21 -6.63 -18.23 16.91
N ILE A 22 -6.99 -19.40 17.45
CA ILE A 22 -8.37 -19.90 17.42
C ILE A 22 -9.17 -19.39 18.60
N VAL A 23 -10.28 -18.73 18.31
CA VAL A 23 -11.24 -18.26 19.31
C VAL A 23 -12.49 -19.13 19.32
N ALA A 24 -13.11 -19.26 20.49
CA ALA A 24 -14.40 -19.92 20.62
C ALA A 24 -15.46 -19.17 19.80
N ASP A 25 -16.29 -19.90 19.06
CA ASP A 25 -17.41 -19.31 18.34
C ASP A 25 -18.54 -18.97 19.32
N ARG A 26 -18.55 -17.72 19.80
CA ARG A 26 -19.54 -17.19 20.75
C ARG A 26 -20.39 -16.08 20.12
N PRO A 27 -21.57 -15.75 20.71
CA PRO A 27 -22.28 -14.52 20.36
C PRO A 27 -21.38 -13.31 20.63
N PHE A 28 -21.26 -12.42 19.65
CA PHE A 28 -20.32 -11.29 19.70
C PHE A 28 -20.97 -10.02 20.21
N SER A 29 -20.14 -9.16 20.79
CA SER A 29 -20.47 -7.85 21.35
C SER A 29 -19.85 -6.73 20.50
N ARG A 30 -20.31 -5.49 20.70
CA ARG A 30 -19.67 -4.32 20.07
C ARG A 30 -18.18 -4.19 20.43
N ALA A 31 -17.75 -4.68 21.59
CA ALA A 31 -16.36 -4.62 22.04
C ALA A 31 -15.42 -5.44 21.15
N ASP A 32 -15.88 -6.52 20.52
CA ASP A 32 -15.03 -7.41 19.72
C ASP A 32 -14.55 -6.77 18.40
N THR A 33 -15.15 -5.65 18.01
CA THR A 33 -14.79 -4.85 16.82
C THR A 33 -14.30 -3.44 17.16
N ALA A 34 -14.18 -3.12 18.45
CA ALA A 34 -13.67 -1.82 18.90
C ALA A 34 -12.21 -1.65 18.45
N GLY A 35 -11.89 -0.48 17.89
CA GLY A 35 -10.54 -0.18 17.40
C GLY A 35 -10.13 -0.90 16.10
N LYS A 36 -10.96 -1.81 15.55
CA LYS A 36 -10.64 -2.52 14.30
C LYS A 36 -11.10 -1.75 13.06
N VAL A 37 -10.33 -1.85 11.98
CA VAL A 37 -10.63 -1.26 10.66
C VAL A 37 -11.61 -2.12 9.85
N PRO A 38 -12.38 -1.52 8.92
CA PRO A 38 -13.21 -2.27 7.98
C PRO A 38 -12.37 -2.96 6.90
N LEU A 39 -12.84 -4.09 6.36
CA LEU A 39 -12.13 -4.89 5.35
C LEU A 39 -11.74 -4.08 4.11
N LYS A 40 -12.55 -3.11 3.70
CA LYS A 40 -12.26 -2.26 2.53
C LYS A 40 -10.91 -1.56 2.63
N ASN A 41 -10.39 -1.31 3.83
CA ASN A 41 -9.05 -0.75 3.99
C ASN A 41 -7.94 -1.68 3.44
N MET A 42 -8.23 -2.96 3.20
CA MET A 42 -7.28 -3.89 2.63
C MET A 42 -7.24 -3.84 1.08
N PHE A 43 -8.06 -3.00 0.47
CA PHE A 43 -8.24 -2.93 -0.98
C PHE A 43 -7.69 -1.63 -1.57
N GLY A 44 -6.45 -1.30 -1.22
CA GLY A 44 -5.68 -0.23 -1.86
C GLY A 44 -4.94 -0.73 -3.12
N ILE A 45 -4.61 0.19 -4.03
CA ILE A 45 -3.85 -0.11 -5.24
C ILE A 45 -2.77 0.95 -5.47
N ASN A 46 -1.57 0.53 -5.89
CA ASN A 46 -0.56 1.45 -6.40
C ASN A 46 -0.91 1.88 -7.82
N ALA A 47 -0.82 3.18 -8.08
CA ALA A 47 -1.17 3.78 -9.36
C ALA A 47 -0.30 5.01 -9.67
N TYR A 48 -0.33 5.41 -10.93
CA TYR A 48 0.36 6.57 -11.47
C TYR A 48 -0.62 7.50 -12.18
N GLU A 49 -0.19 8.69 -12.54
CA GLU A 49 -1.03 9.73 -13.12
C GLU A 49 -1.59 9.36 -14.49
N TRP A 50 -0.79 8.64 -15.28
CA TRP A 50 -1.24 8.13 -16.56
C TRP A 50 -2.38 7.12 -16.42
N ASN A 51 -2.49 6.43 -15.28
CA ASN A 51 -3.65 5.56 -15.04
C ASN A 51 -4.97 6.35 -14.96
N PHE A 52 -4.92 7.62 -14.55
CA PHE A 52 -6.10 8.48 -14.44
C PHE A 52 -6.34 9.33 -15.68
N LEU A 53 -5.27 9.86 -16.28
CA LEU A 53 -5.37 10.96 -17.26
C LEU A 53 -5.02 10.55 -18.69
N GLU A 54 -4.31 9.44 -18.90
CA GLU A 54 -3.92 9.06 -20.26
C GLU A 54 -5.11 8.43 -20.99
N ASN A 55 -5.69 9.20 -21.91
CA ASN A 55 -6.75 8.76 -22.82
C ASN A 55 -6.15 8.40 -24.19
N PRO A 56 -6.15 7.12 -24.60
CA PRO A 56 -5.60 6.71 -25.90
C PRO A 56 -6.28 7.37 -27.10
N LYS A 57 -7.53 7.83 -26.96
CA LYS A 57 -8.29 8.53 -28.01
C LYS A 57 -8.04 10.04 -28.02
N ALA A 58 -7.43 10.59 -26.97
CA ALA A 58 -7.12 12.01 -26.82
C ALA A 58 -5.80 12.18 -26.03
N PRO A 59 -4.64 11.78 -26.58
CA PRO A 59 -3.38 11.65 -25.83
C PRO A 59 -2.81 12.97 -25.27
N ASN A 60 -3.30 14.11 -25.75
CA ASN A 60 -2.92 15.45 -25.27
C ASN A 60 -3.92 16.03 -24.26
N ASP A 61 -5.07 15.39 -24.06
CA ASP A 61 -6.04 15.75 -23.03
C ASP A 61 -5.62 15.09 -21.71
N ARG A 62 -4.99 15.89 -20.85
CA ARG A 62 -4.62 15.48 -19.48
C ARG A 62 -5.38 16.27 -18.42
N ASN A 63 -6.29 17.17 -18.83
CA ASN A 63 -7.10 17.94 -17.89
C ASN A 63 -8.46 17.28 -17.60
N HIS A 64 -8.74 16.12 -18.18
CA HIS A 64 -9.90 15.30 -17.87
C HIS A 64 -9.50 13.89 -17.42
N ILE A 65 -10.34 13.30 -16.57
CA ILE A 65 -10.22 11.91 -16.15
C ILE A 65 -10.59 10.99 -17.32
N TYR A 66 -9.76 9.98 -17.57
CA TYR A 66 -10.10 8.89 -18.46
C TYR A 66 -11.05 7.91 -17.75
N GLU A 67 -12.34 8.07 -18.03
CA GLU A 67 -13.43 7.39 -17.31
C GLU A 67 -13.35 5.86 -17.34
N ASP A 68 -12.85 5.25 -18.42
CA ASP A 68 -12.71 3.79 -18.51
C ASP A 68 -11.76 3.25 -17.42
N ASN A 69 -10.63 3.92 -17.20
CA ASN A 69 -9.72 3.55 -16.12
C ASN A 69 -10.28 3.92 -14.75
N MET A 70 -10.98 5.05 -14.64
CA MET A 70 -11.62 5.44 -13.38
C MET A 70 -12.66 4.40 -12.93
N ALA A 71 -13.41 3.80 -13.87
CA ALA A 71 -14.33 2.71 -13.59
C ALA A 71 -13.63 1.48 -12.98
N ILE A 72 -12.40 1.17 -13.41
CA ILE A 72 -11.56 0.13 -12.80
C ILE A 72 -11.12 0.57 -11.40
N ILE A 73 -10.59 1.79 -11.26
CA ILE A 73 -10.06 2.33 -9.99
C ILE A 73 -11.13 2.34 -8.89
N LYS A 74 -12.40 2.57 -9.23
CA LYS A 74 -13.55 2.48 -8.31
C LYS A 74 -13.80 1.08 -7.72
N SER A 75 -13.11 0.05 -8.21
CA SER A 75 -13.09 -1.28 -7.57
C SER A 75 -12.31 -1.29 -6.25
N PHE A 76 -11.38 -0.35 -6.09
CA PHE A 76 -10.52 -0.20 -4.93
C PHE A 76 -11.04 0.91 -4.01
N SER A 77 -10.62 0.89 -2.74
CA SER A 77 -11.03 1.90 -1.75
C SER A 77 -10.01 3.02 -1.57
N ALA A 78 -8.79 2.80 -2.05
CA ALA A 78 -7.67 3.70 -1.88
C ALA A 78 -6.67 3.56 -3.03
N VAL A 79 -5.98 4.64 -3.33
CA VAL A 79 -4.87 4.68 -4.26
C VAL A 79 -3.62 5.19 -3.54
N ARG A 80 -2.51 4.48 -3.74
CA ARG A 80 -1.18 4.99 -3.44
C ARG A 80 -0.62 5.53 -4.74
N HIS A 81 -0.53 6.84 -4.82
CA HIS A 81 -0.02 7.53 -6.00
C HIS A 81 1.50 7.62 -5.89
N TYR A 82 2.20 6.92 -6.79
CA TYR A 82 3.64 7.09 -6.97
C TYR A 82 3.94 8.46 -7.58
N MET A 83 4.34 9.38 -6.72
CA MET A 83 4.54 10.77 -7.10
C MET A 83 6.03 11.08 -7.15
N ASN A 84 6.57 11.14 -8.35
CA ASN A 84 7.96 11.50 -8.58
C ASN A 84 8.18 12.99 -8.25
N TRP A 85 9.08 13.31 -7.31
CA TRP A 85 9.42 14.66 -6.90
C TRP A 85 9.83 15.54 -8.08
N ASN A 86 10.56 15.03 -9.06
CA ASN A 86 10.96 15.78 -10.25
C ASN A 86 9.76 16.33 -11.06
N LYS A 87 8.56 15.76 -10.92
CA LYS A 87 7.33 16.30 -11.53
C LYS A 87 6.80 17.52 -10.79
N LEU A 88 6.97 17.56 -9.46
CA LEU A 88 6.56 18.70 -8.63
C LEU A 88 7.57 19.84 -8.68
N GLU A 89 8.87 19.54 -8.65
CA GLU A 89 9.94 20.54 -8.56
C GLU A 89 11.07 20.17 -9.54
N ASN A 90 10.83 20.38 -10.85
CA ASN A 90 11.84 20.13 -11.88
C ASN A 90 12.97 21.17 -11.85
N THR A 91 12.64 22.39 -11.42
CA THR A 91 13.57 23.50 -11.17
C THR A 91 13.47 23.86 -9.69
N MET A 92 14.61 23.99 -9.02
CA MET A 92 14.66 24.25 -7.57
C MET A 92 13.84 25.50 -7.19
N GLY A 93 12.89 25.33 -6.27
CA GLY A 93 12.02 26.39 -5.78
C GLY A 93 10.81 26.73 -6.66
N ASP A 94 10.69 26.11 -7.83
CA ASP A 94 9.60 26.30 -8.80
C ASP A 94 8.69 25.06 -8.79
N TYR A 95 7.52 25.18 -8.16
CA TYR A 95 6.61 24.06 -7.92
C TYR A 95 5.48 23.98 -8.95
N THR A 96 5.17 22.78 -9.44
CA THR A 96 4.14 22.53 -10.44
C THR A 96 3.19 21.39 -10.07
N TYR A 97 1.94 21.52 -10.50
CA TYR A 97 0.82 20.68 -10.07
C TYR A 97 -0.20 20.47 -11.18
N ASN A 98 -0.63 21.57 -11.79
CA ASN A 98 -1.70 21.66 -12.76
C ASN A 98 -1.34 22.71 -13.83
N PRO A 99 -0.67 22.30 -14.91
CA PRO A 99 -0.02 21.01 -15.13
C PRO A 99 1.35 20.92 -14.44
N THR A 100 1.84 19.70 -14.21
CA THR A 100 3.26 19.46 -13.90
C THR A 100 4.14 19.80 -15.10
N ASN A 101 5.34 20.34 -14.85
CA ASN A 101 6.30 20.65 -15.91
C ASN A 101 6.80 19.38 -16.62
N ASN A 102 7.05 18.31 -15.85
CA ASN A 102 7.40 17.02 -16.39
C ASN A 102 6.14 16.15 -16.51
N GLY A 103 5.81 15.73 -17.74
CA GLY A 103 4.69 14.84 -18.02
C GLY A 103 3.31 15.50 -18.14
N SER A 104 3.16 16.83 -17.98
CA SER A 104 1.90 17.55 -18.19
C SER A 104 0.69 17.00 -17.42
N TRP A 105 0.91 16.45 -16.22
CA TRP A 105 -0.14 15.83 -15.42
C TRP A 105 -0.92 16.88 -14.64
N TYR A 106 -2.23 16.66 -14.44
CA TYR A 106 -3.10 17.54 -13.66
C TYR A 106 -3.46 16.88 -12.34
N TYR A 107 -2.61 17.05 -11.32
CA TYR A 107 -2.80 16.44 -10.00
C TYR A 107 -4.08 16.91 -9.30
N ASP A 108 -4.48 18.18 -9.44
CA ASP A 108 -5.74 18.64 -8.83
C ASP A 108 -6.93 17.85 -9.40
N VAL A 109 -6.94 17.57 -10.71
CA VAL A 109 -8.03 16.82 -11.37
C VAL A 109 -8.12 15.40 -10.81
N ILE A 110 -6.96 14.73 -10.65
CA ILE A 110 -6.88 13.39 -10.06
C ILE A 110 -7.41 13.39 -8.63
N TYR A 111 -6.93 14.30 -7.78
CA TYR A 111 -7.26 14.29 -6.36
C TYR A 111 -8.68 14.81 -6.07
N GLU A 112 -9.18 15.76 -6.86
CA GLU A 112 -10.60 16.17 -6.83
C GLU A 112 -11.49 14.98 -7.16
N ARG A 113 -11.16 14.23 -8.22
CA ARG A 113 -11.95 13.05 -8.59
C ARG A 113 -11.89 11.95 -7.54
N CYS A 114 -10.71 11.65 -6.98
CA CYS A 114 -10.59 10.67 -5.90
C CYS A 114 -11.44 11.05 -4.68
N LYS A 115 -11.41 12.34 -4.27
CA LYS A 115 -12.24 12.83 -3.18
C LYS A 115 -13.73 12.71 -3.49
N GLN A 116 -14.16 13.09 -4.69
CA GLN A 116 -15.55 12.97 -5.14
C GLN A 116 -16.07 11.53 -5.06
N ASP A 117 -15.25 10.57 -5.49
CA ASP A 117 -15.59 9.14 -5.50
C ASP A 117 -15.24 8.41 -4.19
N SER A 118 -14.87 9.14 -3.14
CA SER A 118 -14.51 8.59 -1.82
C SER A 118 -13.35 7.57 -1.86
N ILE A 119 -12.40 7.77 -2.77
CA ILE A 119 -11.15 7.00 -2.87
C ILE A 119 -10.08 7.74 -2.06
N LEU A 120 -9.54 7.06 -1.05
CA LEU A 120 -8.47 7.61 -0.23
C LEU A 120 -7.17 7.69 -1.03
N VAL A 121 -6.49 8.84 -0.98
CA VAL A 121 -5.18 9.03 -1.61
C VAL A 121 -4.07 9.02 -0.56
N VAL A 122 -3.01 8.26 -0.84
CA VAL A 122 -1.69 8.40 -0.24
C VAL A 122 -0.73 8.85 -1.34
N ALA A 123 -0.15 10.03 -1.20
CA ALA A 123 0.83 10.52 -2.18
C ALA A 123 2.24 10.15 -1.72
N ASP A 124 2.90 9.23 -2.42
CA ASP A 124 4.28 8.83 -2.13
C ASP A 124 5.26 9.77 -2.84
N LEU A 125 5.83 10.73 -2.10
CA LEU A 125 6.86 11.63 -2.62
C LEU A 125 8.19 10.89 -2.66
N LYS A 126 8.52 10.37 -3.84
CA LYS A 126 9.74 9.59 -4.10
C LYS A 126 10.57 10.19 -5.24
N ASN A 127 11.72 9.58 -5.49
CA ASN A 127 12.72 9.96 -6.48
C ASN A 127 13.37 11.33 -6.24
N LEU A 128 14.48 11.58 -6.94
CA LEU A 128 15.20 12.84 -6.94
C LEU A 128 14.74 13.75 -8.09
N PRO A 129 14.69 15.07 -7.86
CA PRO A 129 14.66 16.02 -8.95
C PRO A 129 16.01 16.03 -9.67
N VAL A 130 15.98 16.33 -10.97
CA VAL A 130 17.18 16.26 -11.83
C VAL A 130 18.32 17.14 -11.29
N PHE A 131 18.02 18.32 -10.75
CA PHE A 131 19.05 19.21 -10.20
C PHE A 131 19.83 18.57 -9.03
N MET A 132 19.15 17.79 -8.18
CA MET A 132 19.79 17.12 -7.05
C MET A 132 20.55 15.89 -7.51
N MET A 133 19.94 15.08 -8.40
CA MET A 133 20.60 13.92 -9.01
C MET A 133 21.89 14.34 -9.72
N ASN A 134 21.91 15.48 -10.41
CA ASN A 134 23.07 15.98 -11.14
C ASN A 134 24.27 16.36 -10.25
N THR A 135 24.09 16.45 -8.93
CA THR A 135 25.21 16.65 -7.99
C THR A 135 26.05 15.40 -7.78
N TYR A 136 25.52 14.22 -8.13
CA TYR A 136 26.26 12.96 -8.09
C TYR A 136 27.19 12.82 -9.31
N PRO A 137 28.33 12.11 -9.16
CA PRO A 137 29.14 11.63 -10.28
C PRO A 137 28.28 10.92 -11.31
N GLN A 138 28.61 11.02 -12.59
CA GLN A 138 27.76 10.56 -13.69
C GLN A 138 27.38 9.07 -13.56
N GLU A 139 28.33 8.24 -13.15
CA GLU A 139 28.19 6.81 -12.89
C GLU A 139 27.31 6.49 -11.67
N ASP A 140 27.15 7.45 -10.77
CA ASP A 140 26.38 7.30 -9.54
C ASP A 140 24.98 7.91 -9.62
N ARG A 141 24.66 8.63 -10.70
CA ARG A 141 23.33 9.21 -10.91
C ARG A 141 22.27 8.12 -11.04
N ASP A 142 21.35 8.14 -10.11
CA ASP A 142 20.15 7.31 -10.08
C ASP A 142 19.08 8.18 -9.42
N ASP A 143 17.88 8.24 -10.01
CA ASP A 143 16.80 9.05 -9.48
C ASP A 143 16.20 8.42 -8.21
N GLU A 144 16.63 7.23 -7.80
CA GLU A 144 16.28 6.58 -6.55
C GLU A 144 17.35 6.73 -5.45
N ASN A 145 18.37 7.56 -5.67
CA ASN A 145 19.33 7.92 -4.63
C ASN A 145 18.64 8.60 -3.43
N VAL A 146 19.31 8.61 -2.28
CA VAL A 146 18.84 9.30 -1.06
C VAL A 146 18.54 10.77 -1.38
N PRO A 147 17.43 11.36 -0.88
CA PRO A 147 16.99 12.74 -1.14
C PRO A 147 17.87 13.80 -0.47
N ALA A 148 19.17 13.73 -0.73
CA ALA A 148 20.20 14.64 -0.27
C ALA A 148 21.25 14.82 -1.38
N TYR A 149 21.90 15.98 -1.37
CA TYR A 149 23.02 16.27 -2.27
C TYR A 149 24.17 15.29 -2.09
N TYR A 150 24.94 15.08 -3.16
CA TYR A 150 26.11 14.23 -3.11
C TYR A 150 27.07 14.67 -1.99
N LYS A 151 27.53 13.71 -1.18
CA LYS A 151 28.38 13.89 0.02
C LYS A 151 27.77 14.72 1.16
N ALA A 152 26.47 15.03 1.14
CA ALA A 152 25.81 15.62 2.29
C ALA A 152 25.88 14.69 3.52
N ASP A 153 25.94 15.28 4.73
CA ASP A 153 25.88 14.52 5.99
C ASP A 153 24.44 14.05 6.26
N ARG A 154 24.14 12.83 5.82
CA ARG A 154 22.83 12.18 5.92
C ARG A 154 22.35 11.97 7.36
N SER A 155 23.21 12.14 8.37
CA SER A 155 22.78 12.12 9.78
C SER A 155 22.04 13.39 10.21
N LYS A 156 22.07 14.45 9.38
CA LYS A 156 21.50 15.77 9.72
C LYS A 156 20.17 15.99 9.01
N PRO A 157 19.10 16.39 9.74
CA PRO A 157 17.85 16.81 9.12
C PRO A 157 18.03 17.93 8.07
N ALA A 158 18.98 18.84 8.30
CA ALA A 158 19.26 19.95 7.38
C ALA A 158 19.69 19.50 5.97
N SER A 159 20.23 18.29 5.81
CA SER A 159 20.61 17.75 4.50
C SER A 159 19.41 17.42 3.60
N TYR A 160 18.20 17.39 4.16
CA TYR A 160 16.95 17.04 3.48
C TYR A 160 16.02 18.25 3.30
N ILE A 161 16.53 19.47 3.50
CA ILE A 161 15.69 20.69 3.54
C ILE A 161 14.88 20.94 2.27
N ASP A 162 15.42 20.62 1.08
CA ASP A 162 14.71 20.84 -0.17
C ASP A 162 13.55 19.85 -0.34
N GLN A 163 13.71 18.60 0.12
CA GLN A 163 12.60 17.65 0.17
C GLN A 163 11.52 18.12 1.16
N ALA A 164 11.94 18.64 2.33
CA ALA A 164 11.03 19.19 3.33
C ALA A 164 10.26 20.42 2.82
N ARG A 165 10.89 21.26 1.99
CA ARG A 165 10.22 22.40 1.32
C ARG A 165 9.20 21.92 0.30
N THR A 166 9.54 20.94 -0.53
CA THR A 166 8.57 20.33 -1.46
C THR A 166 7.39 19.73 -0.72
N ALA A 167 7.63 19.02 0.37
CA ALA A 167 6.59 18.45 1.22
C ALA A 167 5.68 19.54 1.82
N PHE A 168 6.25 20.67 2.27
CA PHE A 168 5.50 21.84 2.70
C PHE A 168 4.60 22.39 1.59
N GLN A 169 5.11 22.57 0.37
CA GLN A 169 4.31 23.12 -0.74
C GLN A 169 3.16 22.18 -1.13
N PHE A 170 3.44 20.87 -1.20
CA PHE A 170 2.41 19.87 -1.46
C PHE A 170 1.31 19.89 -0.37
N ALA A 171 1.71 19.88 0.90
CA ALA A 171 0.80 19.92 2.03
C ALA A 171 0.01 21.25 2.08
N ALA A 172 0.64 22.37 1.75
CA ALA A 172 -0.01 23.66 1.70
C ALA A 172 -1.13 23.71 0.65
N ARG A 173 -0.89 23.11 -0.52
CA ARG A 173 -1.88 23.03 -1.59
C ARG A 173 -2.99 22.03 -1.28
N TYR A 174 -2.63 20.78 -1.01
CA TYR A 174 -3.59 19.66 -0.98
C TYR A 174 -4.11 19.30 0.41
N GLY A 175 -3.46 19.79 1.46
CA GLY A 175 -3.92 19.66 2.83
C GLY A 175 -5.18 20.47 3.11
N SER A 176 -5.68 20.35 4.33
CA SER A 176 -6.90 20.98 4.83
C SER A 176 -6.68 22.36 5.47
N ASN A 177 -5.44 22.76 5.74
CA ASN A 177 -5.16 24.05 6.36
C ASN A 177 -5.32 25.21 5.35
N THR A 178 -6.28 26.10 5.61
CA THR A 178 -6.54 27.29 4.79
C THR A 178 -5.84 28.56 5.30
N GLN A 179 -5.13 28.48 6.43
CA GLN A 179 -4.58 29.64 7.15
C GLN A 179 -3.05 29.78 6.98
N ILE A 180 -2.48 29.21 5.92
CA ILE A 180 -1.05 29.34 5.62
C ILE A 180 -0.80 30.73 5.04
N ASP A 181 0.29 31.38 5.45
CA ASP A 181 0.72 32.63 4.81
C ASP A 181 1.00 32.37 3.32
N ALA A 182 0.19 32.96 2.44
CA ALA A 182 0.29 32.79 1.00
C ALA A 182 1.67 33.20 0.43
N LYS A 183 2.44 34.03 1.14
CA LYS A 183 3.81 34.39 0.74
C LYS A 183 4.80 33.22 0.85
N LEU A 184 4.48 32.20 1.66
CA LEU A 184 5.29 30.99 1.80
C LEU A 184 4.98 29.95 0.71
N VAL A 185 3.86 30.10 0.01
CA VAL A 185 3.39 29.15 -1.00
C VAL A 185 3.86 29.62 -2.38
N LYS A 186 4.62 28.77 -3.07
CA LYS A 186 5.28 29.07 -4.34
C LYS A 186 4.78 28.14 -5.43
N VAL A 187 4.76 28.66 -6.65
CA VAL A 187 4.47 27.89 -7.87
C VAL A 187 5.29 28.43 -9.04
N ASP A 188 5.54 27.60 -10.06
CA ASP A 188 6.05 28.06 -11.35
C ASP A 188 4.91 28.67 -12.18
N SER A 189 4.82 30.00 -12.18
CA SER A 189 3.81 30.72 -12.95
C SER A 189 4.21 30.98 -14.41
N ARG A 190 5.32 30.40 -14.88
CA ARG A 190 5.73 30.52 -16.29
C ARG A 190 4.95 29.50 -17.13
N PRO A 191 4.53 29.87 -18.34
CA PRO A 191 3.93 28.89 -19.25
C PRO A 191 5.02 27.99 -19.83
N ARG A 192 4.71 26.70 -20.04
CA ARG A 192 5.68 25.75 -20.62
C ARG A 192 5.92 26.01 -22.11
N TRP A 193 4.93 26.59 -22.79
CA TRP A 193 4.99 27.12 -24.15
C TRP A 193 3.97 28.26 -24.33
N ASN A 194 4.01 28.97 -25.46
CA ASN A 194 3.13 30.12 -25.68
C ASN A 194 1.64 29.76 -25.52
N ASN A 195 0.91 30.56 -24.74
CA ASN A 195 -0.51 30.38 -24.41
C ASN A 195 -0.87 29.11 -23.60
N ASP A 196 0.10 28.45 -22.96
CA ASP A 196 -0.19 27.35 -22.04
C ASP A 196 -0.78 27.84 -20.71
N VAL A 197 -1.51 26.97 -20.02
CA VAL A 197 -2.00 27.25 -18.66
C VAL A 197 -0.81 27.27 -17.68
N VAL A 198 -0.86 28.20 -16.73
CA VAL A 198 0.18 28.38 -15.73
C VAL A 198 -0.27 27.87 -14.37
N ASN A 199 0.69 27.43 -13.55
CA ASN A 199 0.37 27.09 -12.17
C ASN A 199 0.00 28.36 -11.39
N THR A 200 -0.97 28.23 -10.50
CA THR A 200 -1.44 29.29 -9.61
C THR A 200 -1.39 28.80 -8.17
N VAL A 201 -1.14 29.74 -7.26
CA VAL A 201 -1.18 29.47 -5.81
C VAL A 201 -2.59 29.02 -5.43
N LYS A 202 -2.69 27.83 -4.85
CA LYS A 202 -3.88 27.31 -4.17
C LYS A 202 -3.47 26.80 -2.81
N ILE A 203 -4.31 27.00 -1.81
CA ILE A 203 -4.03 26.67 -0.40
C ILE A 203 -5.24 25.93 0.17
N GLY A 204 -5.00 24.87 0.93
CA GLY A 204 -6.02 24.25 1.75
C GLY A 204 -7.15 23.55 0.97
N LEU A 205 -6.86 22.91 -0.17
CA LEU A 205 -7.88 22.25 -0.99
C LEU A 205 -8.56 21.04 -0.29
N GLY A 206 -7.89 20.48 0.72
CA GLY A 206 -8.37 19.35 1.51
C GLY A 206 -8.61 18.10 0.67
N LEU A 207 -7.76 17.85 -0.32
CA LEU A 207 -7.89 16.73 -1.27
C LEU A 207 -7.07 15.51 -0.85
N VAL A 208 -5.94 15.72 -0.17
CA VAL A 208 -5.05 14.64 0.25
C VAL A 208 -4.87 14.70 1.76
N LYS A 209 -5.04 13.55 2.42
CA LYS A 209 -4.87 13.41 3.88
C LYS A 209 -3.54 12.79 4.26
N TYR A 210 -2.93 12.00 3.38
CA TYR A 210 -1.73 11.23 3.66
C TYR A 210 -0.67 11.50 2.61
N ILE A 211 0.54 11.79 3.08
CA ILE A 211 1.75 11.88 2.24
C ILE A 211 2.80 10.94 2.82
N GLU A 212 3.45 10.18 1.95
CA GLU A 212 4.51 9.25 2.29
C GLU A 212 5.87 9.86 1.93
N CYS A 213 6.84 9.69 2.84
CA CYS A 213 8.18 10.23 2.72
C CYS A 213 9.13 9.18 2.13
N ASN A 214 9.36 9.24 0.81
CA ASN A 214 10.19 8.30 0.07
C ASN A 214 9.61 6.88 0.03
N ASN A 215 10.16 6.06 -0.87
CA ASN A 215 9.86 4.65 -1.00
C ASN A 215 11.08 3.84 -0.54
N GLU A 216 10.90 2.70 0.15
CA GLU A 216 11.98 1.72 0.41
C GLU A 216 13.33 2.36 0.76
N PRO A 217 13.40 3.17 1.84
CA PRO A 217 14.63 3.88 2.19
C PRO A 217 15.78 2.92 2.55
N ASP A 218 15.49 1.65 2.83
CA ASP A 218 16.43 0.57 3.16
C ASP A 218 16.79 -0.33 1.95
N ARG A 219 16.57 0.14 0.71
CA ARG A 219 16.82 -0.59 -0.55
C ARG A 219 18.28 -1.01 -0.82
N TRP A 220 18.72 -2.08 -0.17
CA TRP A 220 20.09 -2.58 -0.24
C TRP A 220 20.60 -2.88 -1.67
N TRP A 221 19.73 -3.17 -2.63
CA TRP A 221 20.10 -3.54 -4.00
C TRP A 221 20.61 -2.38 -4.86
N LYS A 222 20.43 -1.13 -4.41
CA LYS A 222 20.93 0.08 -5.10
C LYS A 222 22.22 0.64 -4.47
N GLY A 223 22.73 -0.02 -3.42
CA GLY A 223 23.95 0.37 -2.71
C GLY A 223 23.77 1.59 -1.79
N ASP A 224 24.87 1.99 -1.14
CA ASP A 224 24.87 3.02 -0.10
C ASP A 224 24.32 4.36 -0.58
N LYS A 225 24.49 4.72 -1.86
CA LYS A 225 23.98 5.97 -2.42
C LYS A 225 22.45 6.11 -2.33
N ALA A 226 21.73 5.00 -2.28
CA ALA A 226 20.28 4.91 -2.27
C ALA A 226 19.71 4.27 -0.99
N THR A 227 20.58 3.77 -0.10
CA THR A 227 20.18 3.13 1.17
C THR A 227 20.40 4.10 2.33
N GLN A 228 19.44 4.17 3.24
CA GLN A 228 19.52 4.90 4.50
C GLN A 228 19.52 3.93 5.67
N THR A 229 20.41 4.15 6.62
CA THR A 229 20.31 3.57 7.96
C THR A 229 19.07 4.10 8.69
N PRO A 230 18.58 3.42 9.75
CA PRO A 230 17.46 3.91 10.54
C PRO A 230 17.61 5.35 11.03
N GLU A 231 18.81 5.75 11.45
CA GLU A 231 19.09 7.07 11.98
C GLU A 231 19.12 8.14 10.88
N GLU A 232 19.71 7.84 9.71
CA GLU A 232 19.65 8.74 8.55
C GLU A 232 18.22 8.90 8.04
N TYR A 233 17.42 7.83 8.04
CA TYR A 233 16.03 7.92 7.63
C TYR A 233 15.17 8.66 8.66
N ALA A 234 15.43 8.52 9.95
CA ALA A 234 14.81 9.34 10.98
C ALA A 234 15.19 10.83 10.86
N ALA A 235 16.43 11.13 10.49
CA ALA A 235 16.87 12.51 10.20
C ALA A 235 16.11 13.10 9.00
N ASN A 236 15.97 12.31 7.92
CA ASN A 236 15.17 12.67 6.75
C ASN A 236 13.71 12.95 7.13
N LEU A 237 13.03 11.96 7.72
CA LEU A 237 11.65 12.11 8.16
C LEU A 237 11.48 13.26 9.13
N SER A 238 12.44 13.54 10.00
CA SER A 238 12.33 14.68 10.89
C SER A 238 12.33 16.01 10.15
N ALA A 239 13.08 16.17 9.06
CA ALA A 239 13.00 17.35 8.22
C ALA A 239 11.65 17.40 7.49
N PHE A 240 11.26 16.29 6.89
CA PHE A 240 10.02 16.14 6.13
C PHE A 240 8.75 16.37 6.97
N TYR A 241 8.75 15.93 8.23
CA TYR A 241 7.60 15.96 9.11
C TYR A 241 7.18 17.39 9.46
N ASP A 242 8.08 18.17 10.05
CA ASP A 242 7.78 19.50 10.60
C ASP A 242 8.97 20.47 10.50
N GLY A 243 9.89 20.23 9.56
CA GLY A 243 11.10 21.04 9.43
C GLY A 243 12.04 20.84 10.62
N HIS A 244 12.09 19.64 11.17
CA HIS A 244 12.79 19.27 12.40
C HIS A 244 12.44 20.23 13.53
N LYS A 245 11.18 20.15 13.97
CA LYS A 245 10.60 21.03 15.00
C LYS A 245 10.77 22.51 14.63
N HIS A 246 10.51 22.82 13.36
CA HIS A 246 10.57 24.16 12.75
C HIS A 246 11.97 24.82 12.70
N THR A 247 13.05 24.11 13.04
CA THR A 247 14.42 24.64 12.94
C THR A 247 14.88 24.90 11.50
N LEU A 248 14.25 24.25 10.51
CA LEU A 248 14.57 24.40 9.09
C LEU A 248 13.81 25.55 8.39
N GLY A 249 13.05 26.35 9.16
CA GLY A 249 12.33 27.52 8.68
C GLY A 249 10.82 27.30 8.51
N ALA A 250 10.10 28.40 8.30
CA ALA A 250 8.63 28.43 8.26
C ALA A 250 8.01 27.78 7.00
N ASN A 251 8.83 27.41 6.01
CA ASN A 251 8.40 26.82 4.75
C ASN A 251 8.92 25.38 4.55
N ALA A 252 9.25 24.69 5.64
CA ALA A 252 9.77 23.32 5.61
C ALA A 252 8.92 22.38 6.48
N GLY A 253 8.53 21.25 5.92
CA GLY A 253 7.82 20.16 6.59
C GLY A 253 6.30 20.17 6.37
N VAL A 254 5.73 18.96 6.33
CA VAL A 254 4.30 18.71 6.13
C VAL A 254 3.45 19.37 7.20
N LYS A 255 3.76 19.12 8.48
CA LYS A 255 3.02 19.63 9.64
C LYS A 255 3.16 21.13 9.83
N THR A 256 4.24 21.72 9.31
CA THR A 256 4.41 23.18 9.27
C THR A 256 3.39 23.82 8.32
N ALA A 257 3.09 23.16 7.19
CA ALA A 257 2.04 23.61 6.28
C ALA A 257 0.63 23.23 6.78
N ASP A 258 0.41 21.95 7.07
CA ASP A 258 -0.87 21.44 7.56
C ASP A 258 -0.67 20.46 8.72
N PRO A 259 -1.01 20.84 9.97
CA PRO A 259 -0.89 19.95 11.12
C PRO A 259 -1.80 18.71 11.03
N ASN A 260 -2.86 18.75 10.21
CA ASN A 260 -3.83 17.66 10.06
C ASN A 260 -3.46 16.65 8.96
N MET A 261 -2.55 16.99 8.04
CA MET A 261 -2.04 16.04 7.04
C MET A 261 -1.15 15.02 7.74
N LEU A 262 -1.36 13.73 7.49
CA LEU A 262 -0.65 12.65 8.14
C LEU A 262 0.56 12.19 7.32
N VAL A 263 1.71 12.03 8.00
CA VAL A 263 2.96 11.58 7.38
C VAL A 263 3.12 10.08 7.55
N VAL A 264 3.19 9.37 6.44
CA VAL A 264 3.47 7.95 6.38
C VAL A 264 4.98 7.77 6.19
N MET A 265 5.62 6.94 7.02
CA MET A 265 7.00 6.57 6.72
C MET A 265 7.04 5.77 5.41
N GLY A 266 8.13 5.85 4.66
CA GLY A 266 8.37 5.06 3.47
C GLY A 266 8.31 3.58 3.80
N GLY A 267 7.63 2.80 2.97
CA GLY A 267 7.54 1.36 3.17
C GLY A 267 8.92 0.72 3.11
N LEU A 268 9.37 0.13 4.22
CA LEU A 268 10.62 -0.63 4.32
C LEU A 268 10.62 -1.88 3.44
N ALA A 269 11.67 -2.09 2.67
CA ALA A 269 11.87 -3.26 1.80
C ALA A 269 12.33 -4.51 2.56
N THR A 270 13.18 -4.38 3.58
CA THR A 270 13.62 -5.52 4.40
C THR A 270 12.56 -5.91 5.45
N ALA A 271 11.53 -5.06 5.65
CA ALA A 271 10.46 -5.26 6.63
C ALA A 271 10.97 -5.59 8.05
N ASP A 272 12.08 -4.96 8.46
CA ASP A 272 12.63 -5.15 9.80
C ASP A 272 12.02 -4.17 10.80
N VAL A 273 11.21 -4.69 11.71
CA VAL A 273 10.63 -3.91 12.82
C VAL A 273 11.69 -3.22 13.70
N ASN A 274 12.91 -3.78 13.79
CA ASN A 274 13.98 -3.16 14.57
C ASN A 274 14.54 -1.89 13.91
N TYR A 275 14.40 -1.75 12.59
CA TYR A 275 14.66 -0.50 11.88
C TYR A 275 13.81 0.63 12.49
N VAL A 276 12.50 0.39 12.63
CA VAL A 276 11.57 1.38 13.22
C VAL A 276 11.87 1.64 14.69
N LYS A 277 12.21 0.61 15.48
CA LYS A 277 12.61 0.81 16.90
C LYS A 277 13.82 1.74 17.03
N ARG A 278 14.79 1.63 16.12
CA ARG A 278 15.96 2.54 16.09
C ARG A 278 15.57 3.95 15.68
N MET A 279 14.66 4.12 14.72
CA MET A 279 14.09 5.44 14.40
C MET A 279 13.39 6.07 15.61
N VAL A 280 12.62 5.29 16.38
CA VAL A 280 11.96 5.75 17.61
C VAL A 280 12.98 6.19 18.66
N ALA A 281 14.07 5.43 18.83
CA ALA A 281 15.16 5.81 19.73
C ALA A 281 15.85 7.11 19.27
N TRP A 282 16.09 7.26 17.97
CA TRP A 282 16.62 8.48 17.39
C TRP A 282 15.68 9.67 17.63
N CYS A 283 14.37 9.51 17.44
CA CYS A 283 13.38 10.55 17.73
C CYS A 283 13.41 10.96 19.21
N LYS A 284 13.46 9.98 20.12
CA LYS A 284 13.56 10.26 21.55
C LYS A 284 14.81 11.07 21.88
N GLN A 285 15.95 10.76 21.27
CA GLN A 285 17.20 11.45 21.51
C GLN A 285 17.23 12.86 20.89
N ASN A 286 16.74 13.02 19.66
CA ASN A 286 16.94 14.26 18.87
C ASN A 286 15.71 15.19 18.86
N ARG A 287 14.52 14.65 19.14
CA ARG A 287 13.26 15.43 19.19
C ARG A 287 12.69 15.53 20.60
N GLY A 288 12.97 14.54 21.46
CA GLY A 288 12.56 14.52 22.86
C GLY A 288 11.21 13.86 23.09
N LEU A 289 10.51 14.31 24.13
CA LEU A 289 9.18 13.84 24.51
C LEU A 289 8.13 14.93 24.28
N LYS A 290 6.90 14.51 23.99
CA LYS A 290 5.70 15.35 24.00
C LYS A 290 5.24 15.59 25.45
N ALA A 291 4.31 16.53 25.63
CA ALA A 291 3.77 16.88 26.94
C ALA A 291 3.08 15.70 27.68
N ASP A 292 2.55 14.73 26.93
CA ASP A 292 1.94 13.52 27.49
C ASP A 292 2.96 12.41 27.82
N GLY A 293 4.26 12.70 27.69
CA GLY A 293 5.36 11.78 27.96
C GLY A 293 5.67 10.80 26.81
N SER A 294 4.89 10.80 25.73
CA SER A 294 5.20 10.00 24.54
C SER A 294 6.39 10.57 23.77
N VAL A 295 7.07 9.75 22.96
CA VAL A 295 8.18 10.22 22.11
C VAL A 295 7.64 11.16 21.04
N ASP A 296 8.36 12.27 20.79
CA ASP A 296 8.09 13.16 19.66
C ASP A 296 8.54 12.51 18.34
N LEU A 297 7.74 11.59 17.82
CA LEU A 297 7.98 10.88 16.57
C LEU A 297 7.86 11.80 15.34
N CYS A 298 8.66 11.53 14.31
CA CYS A 298 8.64 12.24 13.03
C CYS A 298 7.80 11.53 11.94
N PHE A 299 6.80 10.75 12.33
CA PHE A 299 5.86 10.06 11.43
C PHE A 299 4.57 9.72 12.20
N ASP A 300 3.46 9.57 11.47
CA ASP A 300 2.14 9.25 12.03
C ASP A 300 1.68 7.83 11.68
N VAL A 301 2.32 7.16 10.71
CA VAL A 301 1.97 5.81 10.26
C VAL A 301 3.24 5.01 10.05
N ILE A 302 3.29 3.79 10.62
CA ILE A 302 4.36 2.82 10.37
C ILE A 302 4.04 2.08 9.08
N ASN A 303 5.05 1.87 8.23
CA ASN A 303 4.84 1.30 6.91
C ASN A 303 5.98 0.35 6.52
N TYR A 304 5.63 -0.71 5.80
CA TYR A 304 6.58 -1.68 5.25
C TYR A 304 6.03 -2.35 3.99
N HIS A 305 6.90 -3.00 3.22
CA HIS A 305 6.55 -3.82 2.07
C HIS A 305 6.92 -5.26 2.36
N LEU A 306 6.07 -6.21 1.95
CA LEU A 306 6.41 -7.62 2.06
C LEU A 306 5.66 -8.44 1.02
N TYR A 307 6.44 -9.02 0.11
CA TYR A 307 5.95 -9.87 -0.97
C TYR A 307 6.07 -11.34 -0.55
N ALA A 308 4.99 -12.10 -0.69
CA ALA A 308 4.96 -13.51 -0.32
C ALA A 308 5.58 -14.37 -1.43
N ASN A 309 6.76 -14.91 -1.17
CA ASN A 309 7.52 -15.77 -2.07
C ASN A 309 8.41 -16.73 -1.28
N ASN A 310 9.19 -17.56 -1.98
CA ASN A 310 10.09 -18.55 -1.36
C ASN A 310 11.53 -18.04 -1.11
N GLY A 311 11.76 -16.73 -1.24
CA GLY A 311 13.00 -16.07 -0.83
C GLY A 311 12.95 -15.59 0.61
N SER A 312 13.89 -14.71 0.98
CA SER A 312 13.85 -14.01 2.26
C SER A 312 14.42 -12.61 2.11
N VAL A 313 13.61 -11.60 2.46
CA VAL A 313 14.05 -10.21 2.51
C VAL A 313 15.03 -9.95 3.65
N PHE A 314 14.98 -10.74 4.73
CA PHE A 314 15.88 -10.57 5.88
C PHE A 314 17.31 -11.05 5.63
N THR A 315 17.47 -12.10 4.81
CA THR A 315 18.80 -12.62 4.42
C THR A 315 19.19 -12.23 3.00
N HIS A 316 18.36 -11.45 2.32
CA HIS A 316 18.47 -11.12 0.88
C HIS A 316 18.57 -12.36 -0.01
N GLN A 317 17.99 -13.49 0.42
CA GLN A 317 17.89 -14.69 -0.39
C GLN A 317 16.89 -14.45 -1.52
N ARG A 318 17.38 -14.56 -2.75
CA ARG A 318 16.56 -14.36 -3.95
C ARG A 318 15.45 -15.42 -4.02
N ALA A 319 14.23 -14.96 -4.29
CA ALA A 319 13.10 -15.83 -4.59
C ALA A 319 13.23 -16.49 -5.98
N SER A 320 12.43 -17.52 -6.21
CA SER A 320 12.24 -18.16 -7.52
C SER A 320 10.79 -18.33 -7.92
N THR A 321 9.83 -18.18 -6.99
CA THR A 321 8.39 -18.24 -7.26
C THR A 321 7.61 -17.56 -6.13
N GLY A 322 6.42 -17.06 -6.43
CA GLY A 322 5.46 -16.63 -5.43
C GLY A 322 4.94 -17.81 -4.61
N VAL A 323 4.49 -17.52 -3.39
CA VAL A 323 3.97 -18.50 -2.43
C VAL A 323 2.65 -17.98 -1.87
N ALA A 324 1.70 -18.88 -1.59
CA ALA A 324 0.45 -18.50 -0.94
C ALA A 324 0.75 -17.78 0.38
N PRO A 325 0.03 -16.69 0.71
CA PRO A 325 0.44 -15.79 1.78
C PRO A 325 0.46 -16.46 3.17
N GLU A 326 -0.37 -17.49 3.40
CA GLU A 326 -0.41 -18.26 4.65
C GLU A 326 0.75 -19.27 4.80
N LEU A 327 1.59 -19.41 3.78
CA LEU A 327 2.76 -20.31 3.75
C LEU A 327 4.10 -19.54 3.77
N THR A 328 4.05 -18.25 4.10
CA THR A 328 5.22 -17.38 4.26
C THR A 328 5.28 -16.78 5.67
N GLU A 329 6.32 -15.98 5.92
CA GLU A 329 6.47 -15.25 7.18
C GLU A 329 5.55 -14.03 7.35
N SER A 330 4.64 -13.78 6.40
CA SER A 330 3.81 -12.57 6.37
C SER A 330 3.06 -12.30 7.66
N GLY A 331 2.39 -13.32 8.23
CA GLY A 331 1.65 -13.19 9.49
C GLY A 331 2.56 -12.82 10.68
N ARG A 332 3.68 -13.53 10.84
CA ARG A 332 4.66 -13.27 11.89
C ARG A 332 5.26 -11.86 11.79
N VAL A 333 5.58 -11.40 10.57
CA VAL A 333 6.14 -10.05 10.36
C VAL A 333 5.08 -8.99 10.70
N ALA A 334 3.84 -9.18 10.24
CA ALA A 334 2.73 -8.28 10.58
C ALA A 334 2.52 -8.18 12.10
N ASP A 335 2.51 -9.30 12.82
CA ASP A 335 2.38 -9.31 14.28
C ASP A 335 3.46 -8.47 14.97
N GLY A 336 4.71 -8.53 14.47
CA GLY A 336 5.82 -7.74 14.98
C GLY A 336 5.61 -6.23 14.83
N PHE A 337 5.22 -5.78 13.63
CA PHE A 337 4.93 -4.37 13.39
C PHE A 337 3.69 -3.90 14.14
N VAL A 338 2.62 -4.69 14.17
CA VAL A 338 1.38 -4.35 14.89
C VAL A 338 1.62 -4.27 16.39
N ALA A 339 2.48 -5.12 16.97
CA ALA A 339 2.90 -5.00 18.36
C ALA A 339 3.63 -3.67 18.63
N LEU A 340 4.51 -3.24 17.72
CA LEU A 340 5.17 -1.93 17.81
C LEU A 340 4.16 -0.78 17.63
N GLY A 341 3.28 -0.86 16.64
CA GLY A 341 2.23 0.14 16.41
C GLY A 341 1.34 0.33 17.64
N LYS A 342 0.92 -0.77 18.29
CA LYS A 342 0.17 -0.72 19.55
C LYS A 342 0.93 -0.03 20.68
N SER A 343 2.23 -0.28 20.84
CA SER A 343 3.02 0.35 21.90
C SER A 343 3.23 1.85 21.66
N LEU A 344 3.21 2.28 20.39
CA LEU A 344 3.33 3.68 19.98
C LEU A 344 1.97 4.36 19.74
N LYS A 345 0.86 3.62 19.80
CA LYS A 345 -0.49 4.05 19.42
C LYS A 345 -0.58 4.59 17.97
N LEU A 346 0.17 3.98 17.06
CA LEU A 346 0.18 4.33 15.64
C LEU A 346 -0.43 3.21 14.79
N PRO A 347 -1.11 3.56 13.69
CA PRO A 347 -1.52 2.57 12.70
C PRO A 347 -0.31 1.97 11.96
N VAL A 348 -0.50 0.74 11.48
CA VAL A 348 0.50 0.02 10.68
C VAL A 348 -0.08 -0.31 9.33
N TRP A 349 0.59 0.14 8.26
CA TRP A 349 0.19 -0.07 6.88
C TRP A 349 1.19 -0.97 6.16
N LEU A 350 0.71 -1.59 5.09
CA LEU A 350 1.53 -2.30 4.12
C LEU A 350 1.22 -1.72 2.74
N THR A 351 2.11 -0.88 2.22
CA THR A 351 1.85 -0.12 1.00
C THR A 351 2.24 -0.82 -0.30
N GLU A 352 2.94 -1.94 -0.23
CA GLU A 352 3.22 -2.75 -1.41
C GLU A 352 3.36 -4.24 -1.10
N THR A 353 2.57 -5.02 -1.83
CA THR A 353 2.68 -6.47 -1.98
C THR A 353 1.98 -6.89 -3.27
N GLY A 354 2.12 -8.13 -3.71
CA GLY A 354 1.46 -8.61 -4.91
C GLY A 354 2.16 -9.82 -5.53
N TYR A 355 1.72 -10.15 -6.73
CA TYR A 355 2.20 -11.30 -7.49
C TYR A 355 2.21 -10.97 -8.97
N ASP A 356 3.25 -11.41 -9.66
CA ASP A 356 3.29 -11.43 -11.13
C ASP A 356 2.44 -12.58 -11.69
N ILE A 357 2.14 -12.52 -12.99
CA ILE A 357 1.52 -13.63 -13.72
C ILE A 357 2.44 -14.30 -14.74
N ASN A 358 3.56 -13.66 -15.12
CA ASN A 358 4.54 -14.27 -16.00
C ASN A 358 5.29 -15.39 -15.24
N PRO A 359 5.26 -16.65 -15.71
CA PRO A 359 5.86 -17.79 -15.01
C PRO A 359 7.39 -17.72 -14.85
N GLU A 360 8.07 -16.88 -15.62
CA GLU A 360 9.53 -16.67 -15.50
C GLU A 360 9.90 -15.63 -14.43
N SER A 361 8.94 -14.80 -14.00
CA SER A 361 9.18 -13.90 -12.87
C SER A 361 9.32 -14.71 -11.59
N TYR A 362 10.28 -14.37 -10.73
CA TYR A 362 10.39 -15.05 -9.43
C TYR A 362 9.32 -14.64 -8.40
N GLN A 363 8.43 -13.70 -8.74
CA GLN A 363 7.29 -13.30 -7.93
C GLN A 363 5.96 -13.85 -8.48
N HIS A 364 6.00 -14.78 -9.43
CA HIS A 364 4.79 -15.23 -10.12
C HIS A 364 3.85 -16.04 -9.22
N ALA A 365 2.54 -15.86 -9.42
CA ALA A 365 1.52 -16.80 -8.98
C ALA A 365 1.49 -18.01 -9.96
N PRO A 366 1.78 -19.24 -9.50
CA PRO A 366 1.76 -20.42 -10.38
C PRO A 366 0.33 -20.85 -10.71
N ALA A 367 0.16 -21.62 -11.79
CA ALA A 367 -1.06 -22.38 -11.99
C ALA A 367 -1.19 -23.48 -10.92
N ILE A 368 -2.39 -23.69 -10.38
CA ILE A 368 -2.64 -24.69 -9.32
C ILE A 368 -3.85 -25.53 -9.71
N GLY A 369 -3.62 -26.84 -9.92
CA GLY A 369 -4.65 -27.73 -10.45
C GLY A 369 -5.19 -27.22 -11.78
N ASN A 370 -6.50 -26.94 -11.84
CA ASN A 370 -7.16 -26.40 -13.03
C ASN A 370 -7.22 -24.86 -13.06
N LYS A 371 -6.65 -24.15 -12.07
CA LYS A 371 -6.62 -22.69 -12.03
C LYS A 371 -5.44 -22.15 -12.83
N SER A 372 -5.70 -21.18 -13.70
CA SER A 372 -4.66 -20.41 -14.39
C SER A 372 -3.91 -19.51 -13.41
N ALA A 373 -2.75 -18.99 -13.82
CA ALA A 373 -1.99 -18.01 -13.04
C ALA A 373 -2.83 -16.77 -12.65
N LEU A 374 -3.73 -16.31 -13.54
CA LEU A 374 -4.65 -15.20 -13.26
C LEU A 374 -5.65 -15.52 -12.12
N LEU A 375 -6.16 -16.76 -12.07
CA LEU A 375 -7.07 -17.17 -11.01
C LEU A 375 -6.31 -17.41 -9.69
N THR A 376 -5.11 -17.98 -9.75
CA THR A 376 -4.24 -18.09 -8.56
C THR A 376 -3.87 -16.72 -8.02
N GLN A 377 -3.49 -15.77 -8.88
CA GLN A 377 -3.22 -14.39 -8.48
C GLN A 377 -4.44 -13.79 -7.79
N ALA A 378 -5.65 -13.97 -8.33
CA ALA A 378 -6.88 -13.46 -7.73
C ALA A 378 -7.16 -14.03 -6.33
N ASP A 379 -7.02 -15.36 -6.17
CA ASP A 379 -7.15 -16.02 -4.87
C ASP A 379 -6.13 -15.47 -3.87
N TRP A 380 -4.86 -15.39 -4.27
CA TRP A 380 -3.77 -14.98 -3.38
C TRP A 380 -3.82 -13.51 -3.00
N ILE A 381 -4.24 -12.62 -3.90
CA ILE A 381 -4.47 -11.20 -3.60
C ILE A 381 -5.57 -11.04 -2.54
N LEU A 382 -6.70 -11.73 -2.72
CA LEU A 382 -7.78 -11.68 -1.74
C LEU A 382 -7.38 -12.33 -0.41
N ARG A 383 -6.70 -13.48 -0.44
CA ARG A 383 -6.18 -14.15 0.76
C ARG A 383 -5.15 -13.31 1.51
N THR A 384 -4.32 -12.55 0.78
CA THR A 384 -3.37 -11.59 1.38
C THR A 384 -4.12 -10.49 2.15
N SER A 385 -5.23 -9.98 1.59
CA SER A 385 -6.10 -9.01 2.28
C SER A 385 -6.67 -9.57 3.59
N LEU A 386 -7.17 -10.81 3.54
CA LEU A 386 -7.77 -11.48 4.70
C LEU A 386 -6.71 -11.79 5.77
N LEU A 387 -5.52 -12.25 5.37
CA LEU A 387 -4.39 -12.49 6.27
C LEU A 387 -3.99 -11.20 6.99
N TYR A 388 -3.66 -10.12 6.27
CA TYR A 388 -3.17 -8.91 6.93
C TYR A 388 -4.23 -8.26 7.83
N MET A 389 -5.53 -8.38 7.49
CA MET A 389 -6.61 -7.98 8.39
C MET A 389 -6.66 -8.82 9.67
N ARG A 390 -6.43 -10.14 9.57
CA ARG A 390 -6.35 -11.06 10.73
C ARG A 390 -5.24 -10.65 11.70
N HIS A 391 -4.09 -10.25 11.17
CA HIS A 391 -2.94 -9.80 11.95
C HIS A 391 -3.02 -8.34 12.40
N GLY A 392 -4.07 -7.61 12.02
CA GLY A 392 -4.35 -6.27 12.53
C GLY A 392 -3.65 -5.13 11.79
N ILE A 393 -3.24 -5.35 10.54
CA ILE A 393 -2.83 -4.26 9.64
C ILE A 393 -4.01 -3.34 9.36
N ASP A 394 -3.78 -2.02 9.37
CA ASP A 394 -4.83 -1.01 9.25
C ASP A 394 -5.17 -0.65 7.80
N ARG A 395 -4.21 -0.85 6.87
CA ARG A 395 -4.37 -0.62 5.44
C ARG A 395 -3.38 -1.43 4.60
N LEU A 396 -3.84 -1.92 3.45
CA LEU A 396 -3.05 -2.68 2.49
C LEU A 396 -3.18 -2.07 1.09
N PHE A 397 -2.07 -2.02 0.34
CA PHE A 397 -2.06 -1.65 -1.07
C PHE A 397 -1.30 -2.68 -1.90
N PHE A 398 -1.87 -3.02 -3.05
CA PHE A 398 -1.24 -3.94 -4.00
C PHE A 398 -0.40 -3.19 -5.03
N TYR A 399 0.77 -3.72 -5.36
CA TYR A 399 1.53 -3.35 -6.55
C TYR A 399 1.06 -4.29 -7.67
N GLN A 400 0.33 -3.84 -8.68
CA GLN A 400 -0.16 -2.46 -8.95
C GLN A 400 -1.40 -2.50 -9.87
N LEU A 401 -1.94 -1.35 -10.28
CA LEU A 401 -3.16 -1.31 -11.10
C LEU A 401 -3.00 -2.04 -12.45
N PHE A 402 -2.01 -1.64 -13.26
CA PHE A 402 -1.71 -2.24 -14.57
C PHE A 402 -0.28 -2.77 -14.59
N ASP A 403 -0.01 -3.73 -15.47
CA ASP A 403 1.35 -4.22 -15.70
C ASP A 403 2.31 -3.06 -16.03
N ALA A 404 3.55 -3.14 -15.51
CA ALA A 404 4.59 -2.18 -15.91
C ALA A 404 4.99 -2.44 -17.37
N VAL A 405 5.13 -3.72 -17.73
CA VAL A 405 5.37 -4.19 -19.10
C VAL A 405 4.67 -5.55 -19.26
N ALA A 406 3.64 -5.59 -20.09
CA ALA A 406 2.88 -6.82 -20.35
C ALA A 406 3.79 -7.97 -20.80
N ASN A 407 3.53 -9.18 -20.29
CA ASN A 407 4.26 -10.42 -20.60
C ASN A 407 5.77 -10.39 -20.35
N ASN A 408 6.32 -9.43 -19.63
CA ASN A 408 7.75 -9.36 -19.36
C ASN A 408 8.15 -10.28 -18.17
N PRO A 409 9.26 -11.02 -18.25
CA PRO A 409 9.70 -11.95 -17.20
C PRO A 409 10.39 -11.27 -16.01
N GLY A 410 10.64 -9.97 -16.10
CA GLY A 410 11.21 -9.17 -15.03
C GLY A 410 10.31 -9.14 -13.79
N GLN A 411 10.94 -9.01 -12.63
CA GLN A 411 10.25 -8.86 -11.35
C GLN A 411 9.26 -7.69 -11.40
N TYR A 412 8.05 -7.92 -10.94
CA TYR A 412 6.93 -6.98 -10.84
C TYR A 412 6.39 -6.44 -12.15
N MET A 413 6.89 -6.94 -13.29
CA MET A 413 6.50 -6.39 -14.59
C MET A 413 5.06 -6.75 -14.96
N THR A 414 4.54 -7.85 -14.43
CA THR A 414 3.20 -8.39 -14.73
C THR A 414 2.32 -8.48 -13.49
N SER A 415 2.53 -7.58 -12.52
CA SER A 415 1.80 -7.56 -11.25
C SER A 415 0.47 -6.79 -11.32
N GLY A 416 0.03 -6.37 -12.50
CA GLY A 416 -1.22 -5.64 -12.69
C GLY A 416 -2.44 -6.42 -12.22
N LEU A 417 -3.37 -5.76 -11.55
CA LEU A 417 -4.68 -6.33 -11.19
C LEU A 417 -5.77 -6.04 -12.23
N ALA A 418 -5.44 -5.29 -13.27
CA ALA A 418 -6.31 -4.93 -14.38
C ALA A 418 -5.48 -4.63 -15.64
N GLU A 419 -6.16 -4.43 -16.76
CA GLU A 419 -5.60 -3.92 -18.02
C GLU A 419 -6.64 -2.98 -18.61
N SER A 420 -6.31 -1.75 -18.99
CA SER A 420 -7.32 -0.85 -19.56
C SER A 420 -8.02 -1.47 -20.80
N PRO A 421 -9.37 -1.48 -20.90
CA PRO A 421 -10.39 -0.96 -19.98
C PRO A 421 -11.06 -2.05 -19.10
N LYS A 422 -10.41 -3.19 -18.87
CA LYS A 422 -10.95 -4.38 -18.20
C LYS A 422 -10.27 -4.69 -16.87
N ARG A 423 -11.06 -5.19 -15.92
CA ARG A 423 -10.53 -5.83 -14.71
C ARG A 423 -9.94 -7.20 -15.06
N ARG A 424 -8.89 -7.62 -14.34
CA ARG A 424 -8.50 -9.04 -14.24
C ARG A 424 -9.30 -9.67 -13.09
N PRO A 425 -9.31 -11.02 -12.97
CA PRO A 425 -10.03 -11.70 -11.90
C PRO A 425 -9.71 -11.19 -10.48
N ALA A 426 -8.47 -10.74 -10.24
CA ALA A 426 -8.09 -10.15 -8.96
C ALA A 426 -8.90 -8.89 -8.61
N ALA A 427 -9.06 -7.96 -9.55
CA ALA A 427 -9.89 -6.77 -9.36
C ALA A 427 -11.39 -7.10 -9.30
N ASP A 428 -11.87 -8.11 -10.02
CA ASP A 428 -13.25 -8.61 -9.88
C ASP A 428 -13.50 -9.14 -8.46
N TYR A 429 -12.57 -9.93 -7.91
CA TYR A 429 -12.70 -10.51 -6.58
C TYR A 429 -12.69 -9.44 -5.48
N ILE A 430 -11.85 -8.42 -5.63
CA ILE A 430 -11.83 -7.25 -4.74
C ILE A 430 -13.18 -6.50 -4.83
N LEU A 431 -13.66 -6.17 -6.03
CA LEU A 431 -14.93 -5.48 -6.24
C LEU A 431 -16.09 -6.23 -5.56
N GLN A 432 -16.21 -7.52 -5.85
CA GLN A 432 -17.25 -8.39 -5.31
C GLN A 432 -17.20 -8.47 -3.79
N THR A 433 -16.01 -8.67 -3.22
CA THR A 433 -15.83 -8.76 -1.76
C THR A 433 -16.11 -7.42 -1.09
N ASN A 434 -15.68 -6.31 -1.70
CA ASN A 434 -15.94 -4.97 -1.18
C ASN A 434 -17.45 -4.64 -1.17
N LYS A 435 -18.17 -4.98 -2.25
CA LYS A 435 -19.64 -4.86 -2.32
C LYS A 435 -20.34 -5.68 -1.24
N LEU A 436 -19.94 -6.93 -1.03
CA LEU A 436 -20.57 -7.82 -0.05
C LEU A 436 -20.27 -7.40 1.40
N MET A 437 -18.98 -7.18 1.71
CA MET A 437 -18.53 -7.11 3.10
C MET A 437 -17.43 -6.08 3.37
N GLY A 438 -17.22 -5.10 2.49
CA GLY A 438 -16.18 -4.08 2.65
C GLY A 438 -16.25 -3.29 3.97
N ASN A 439 -17.44 -3.10 4.54
CA ASN A 439 -17.61 -2.42 5.84
C ASN A 439 -17.53 -3.36 7.06
N TYR A 440 -17.43 -4.67 6.87
CA TYR A 440 -17.33 -5.62 7.97
C TYR A 440 -15.94 -5.56 8.60
N LYS A 441 -15.89 -5.92 9.88
CA LYS A 441 -14.65 -5.97 10.67
C LYS A 441 -14.33 -7.40 11.06
N TYR A 442 -13.06 -7.77 11.02
CA TYR A 442 -12.56 -9.06 11.47
C TYR A 442 -12.81 -9.21 12.97
N VAL A 443 -13.38 -10.34 13.37
CA VAL A 443 -13.74 -10.61 14.75
C VAL A 443 -12.76 -11.62 15.36
N GLY A 444 -12.56 -12.73 14.68
CA GLY A 444 -11.70 -13.83 15.13
C GLY A 444 -11.76 -15.00 14.16
N THR A 445 -10.82 -15.93 14.30
CA THR A 445 -10.75 -17.17 13.53
C THR A 445 -11.25 -18.32 14.39
N THR A 446 -12.21 -19.10 13.89
CA THR A 446 -12.86 -20.18 14.65
C THR A 446 -12.36 -21.57 14.26
N ASN A 447 -11.66 -21.71 13.14
CA ASN A 447 -10.98 -22.94 12.73
C ASN A 447 -9.71 -22.63 11.90
N ALA A 448 -8.68 -23.48 12.00
CA ALA A 448 -7.39 -23.27 11.35
C ALA A 448 -7.26 -23.96 9.98
N ASP A 449 -7.89 -25.12 9.79
CA ASP A 449 -7.85 -25.89 8.53
C ASP A 449 -9.15 -26.70 8.36
N PRO A 450 -10.05 -26.31 7.43
CA PRO A 450 -10.00 -25.07 6.65
C PRO A 450 -9.98 -23.84 7.55
N LEU A 451 -9.37 -22.75 7.09
CA LEU A 451 -9.44 -21.48 7.79
C LEU A 451 -10.89 -20.99 7.79
N VAL A 452 -11.39 -20.60 8.96
CA VAL A 452 -12.73 -20.02 9.12
C VAL A 452 -12.63 -18.72 9.90
N ASP A 453 -12.65 -17.59 9.17
CA ASP A 453 -12.64 -16.26 9.74
C ASP A 453 -14.07 -15.74 9.89
N LYS A 454 -14.35 -15.06 11.00
CA LYS A 454 -15.65 -14.44 11.28
C LYS A 454 -15.54 -12.93 11.20
N TYR A 455 -16.53 -12.31 10.56
CA TYR A 455 -16.64 -10.89 10.33
C TYR A 455 -17.99 -10.34 10.75
N GLN A 456 -18.03 -9.09 11.19
CA GLN A 456 -19.25 -8.47 11.71
C GLN A 456 -19.46 -7.03 11.22
N LEU A 457 -20.72 -6.70 10.94
CA LEU A 457 -21.22 -5.36 10.71
C LEU A 457 -22.54 -5.16 11.46
N GLY A 458 -22.49 -4.44 12.58
CA GLY A 458 -23.66 -4.33 13.47
C GLY A 458 -24.06 -5.70 14.00
N LYS A 459 -25.26 -6.19 13.63
CA LYS A 459 -25.73 -7.55 13.95
C LYS A 459 -25.45 -8.58 12.85
N ARG A 460 -25.05 -8.14 11.65
CA ARG A 460 -24.82 -9.03 10.52
C ARG A 460 -23.49 -9.74 10.67
N ILE A 461 -23.48 -11.02 10.34
CA ILE A 461 -22.31 -11.91 10.45
C ILE A 461 -22.04 -12.53 9.09
N ILE A 462 -20.77 -12.51 8.70
CA ILE A 462 -20.27 -13.28 7.56
C ILE A 462 -19.11 -14.13 8.04
N TYR A 463 -19.11 -15.41 7.66
CA TYR A 463 -17.94 -16.27 7.77
C TYR A 463 -17.24 -16.35 6.42
N VAL A 464 -15.91 -16.31 6.42
CA VAL A 464 -15.07 -16.54 5.24
C VAL A 464 -14.33 -17.84 5.46
N LEU A 465 -14.49 -18.78 4.53
CA LEU A 465 -13.87 -20.10 4.57
C LEU A 465 -12.89 -20.23 3.40
N THR A 466 -11.67 -20.70 3.69
CA THR A 466 -10.66 -20.98 2.66
C THR A 466 -9.71 -22.07 3.11
N ILE A 467 -9.15 -22.81 2.16
CA ILE A 467 -8.04 -23.72 2.39
C ILE A 467 -6.73 -22.91 2.32
N PRO A 468 -5.98 -22.76 3.44
CA PRO A 468 -4.79 -21.92 3.50
C PRO A 468 -3.55 -22.64 2.94
N ASP A 469 -3.65 -23.20 1.73
CA ASP A 469 -2.53 -23.83 1.03
C ASP A 469 -2.46 -23.44 -0.48
N GLN A 470 -1.67 -24.19 -1.24
CA GLN A 470 -1.41 -23.96 -2.67
C GLN A 470 -1.29 -25.29 -3.46
N LYS A 471 -2.09 -26.28 -3.08
CA LYS A 471 -2.08 -27.64 -3.63
C LYS A 471 -3.33 -27.99 -4.44
N GLY A 472 -4.29 -27.08 -4.59
CA GLY A 472 -5.58 -27.32 -5.20
C GLY A 472 -6.50 -28.18 -4.33
N ARG A 473 -6.29 -28.17 -3.01
CA ARG A 473 -7.03 -29.04 -2.07
C ARG A 473 -8.46 -28.55 -1.85
N THR A 474 -9.34 -29.52 -1.59
CA THR A 474 -10.66 -29.29 -1.00
C THR A 474 -10.80 -30.00 0.34
N ALA A 475 -11.69 -29.53 1.20
CA ALA A 475 -12.07 -30.23 2.43
C ALA A 475 -13.54 -30.01 2.76
N ASP A 476 -14.23 -31.06 3.20
CA ASP A 476 -15.58 -30.91 3.73
C ASP A 476 -15.53 -30.35 5.15
N TYR A 477 -16.34 -29.31 5.38
CA TYR A 477 -16.45 -28.65 6.68
C TYR A 477 -17.91 -28.46 7.06
N THR A 478 -18.19 -28.63 8.34
CA THR A 478 -19.52 -28.40 8.91
C THR A 478 -19.50 -27.13 9.75
N LEU A 479 -19.97 -26.03 9.16
CA LEU A 479 -20.08 -24.74 9.84
C LEU A 479 -21.33 -24.75 10.74
N ASN A 480 -21.15 -24.42 12.02
CA ASN A 480 -22.26 -24.19 12.94
C ASN A 480 -22.72 -22.73 12.80
N ILE A 481 -23.98 -22.52 12.45
CA ILE A 481 -24.58 -21.18 12.27
C ILE A 481 -25.71 -20.89 13.26
N GLY A 482 -25.91 -21.77 14.25
CA GLY A 482 -26.99 -21.66 15.22
C GLY A 482 -28.34 -22.17 14.71
N LYS A 483 -29.24 -22.53 15.64
CA LYS A 483 -30.59 -23.00 15.33
C LYS A 483 -31.42 -21.86 14.73
N ASN A 484 -32.30 -22.19 13.77
CA ASN A 484 -33.23 -21.28 13.09
C ASN A 484 -32.62 -20.23 12.16
N SER A 485 -31.30 -20.22 11.97
CA SER A 485 -30.63 -19.32 11.02
C SER A 485 -30.79 -19.80 9.57
N LYS A 486 -31.03 -18.88 8.64
CA LYS A 486 -30.81 -19.11 7.20
C LYS A 486 -29.41 -18.63 6.83
N ALA A 487 -28.83 -19.19 5.78
CA ALA A 487 -27.55 -18.72 5.27
C ALA A 487 -27.60 -18.49 3.76
N VAL A 488 -26.79 -17.54 3.29
CA VAL A 488 -26.49 -17.37 1.88
C VAL A 488 -25.01 -17.63 1.66
N LEU A 489 -24.71 -18.61 0.81
CA LEU A 489 -23.37 -18.89 0.33
C LEU A 489 -23.11 -18.05 -0.91
N TYR A 490 -22.01 -17.28 -0.88
CA TYR A 490 -21.51 -16.53 -2.01
C TYR A 490 -20.19 -17.14 -2.49
N ASN A 491 -20.07 -17.28 -3.81
CA ASN A 491 -18.86 -17.73 -4.48
C ASN A 491 -18.39 -16.67 -5.48
N LEU A 492 -17.08 -16.43 -5.49
CA LEU A 492 -16.44 -15.47 -6.38
C LEU A 492 -16.57 -15.88 -7.85
N LYS A 493 -16.72 -14.90 -8.73
CA LYS A 493 -16.93 -15.14 -10.17
C LYS A 493 -16.08 -14.21 -11.03
N ALA A 494 -15.06 -14.74 -11.69
CA ALA A 494 -14.23 -13.95 -12.59
C ALA A 494 -15.05 -13.36 -13.75
N GLY A 495 -14.74 -12.14 -14.18
CA GLY A 495 -15.43 -11.45 -15.27
C GLY A 495 -16.82 -10.91 -14.91
N ALA A 496 -17.18 -10.85 -13.62
CA ALA A 496 -18.48 -10.39 -13.16
C ALA A 496 -18.38 -9.31 -12.08
N ASP A 497 -19.43 -8.52 -11.97
CA ASP A 497 -19.57 -7.47 -10.98
C ASP A 497 -20.04 -7.98 -9.61
N ASP A 498 -20.73 -9.13 -9.60
CA ASP A 498 -21.39 -9.71 -8.44
C ASP A 498 -20.99 -11.19 -8.29
N MET A 499 -20.96 -11.66 -7.04
CA MET A 499 -20.76 -13.07 -6.70
C MET A 499 -21.98 -13.92 -7.10
N ASP A 500 -21.75 -15.20 -7.43
CA ASP A 500 -22.84 -16.16 -7.47
C ASP A 500 -23.34 -16.41 -6.04
N LYS A 501 -24.66 -16.39 -5.83
CA LYS A 501 -25.28 -16.55 -4.50
C LYS A 501 -26.26 -17.72 -4.48
N LYS A 502 -26.26 -18.47 -3.38
CA LYS A 502 -27.17 -19.59 -3.14
C LYS A 502 -27.69 -19.56 -1.71
N GLU A 503 -29.01 -19.53 -1.54
CA GLU A 503 -29.61 -19.74 -0.22
C GLU A 503 -29.43 -21.20 0.20
N ILE A 504 -29.00 -21.43 1.43
CA ILE A 504 -28.83 -22.76 1.98
C ILE A 504 -29.59 -22.85 3.31
N LYS A 505 -30.39 -23.90 3.45
CA LYS A 505 -31.08 -24.24 4.69
C LYS A 505 -30.11 -24.99 5.59
N ALA A 506 -29.96 -24.54 6.84
CA ALA A 506 -29.19 -25.28 7.82
C ALA A 506 -29.99 -26.44 8.39
N GLU A 507 -29.36 -27.60 8.50
CA GLU A 507 -29.93 -28.79 9.13
C GLU A 507 -29.45 -28.84 10.59
N GLY A 508 -30.37 -28.70 11.54
CA GLY A 508 -30.01 -28.65 12.96
C GLY A 508 -29.05 -27.49 13.33
N GLY A 509 -29.07 -26.40 12.55
CA GLY A 509 -28.16 -25.26 12.70
C GLY A 509 -26.75 -25.48 12.13
N LYS A 510 -26.56 -26.54 11.33
CA LYS A 510 -25.28 -26.86 10.70
C LYS A 510 -25.38 -26.76 9.17
N LEU A 511 -24.32 -26.26 8.56
CA LEU A 511 -24.16 -26.10 7.13
C LEU A 511 -22.95 -26.93 6.67
N LYS A 512 -23.16 -27.89 5.77
CA LYS A 512 -22.06 -28.62 5.12
C LYS A 512 -21.57 -27.84 3.91
N ILE A 513 -20.27 -27.63 3.82
CA ILE A 513 -19.62 -26.89 2.73
C ILE A 513 -18.35 -27.64 2.34
N THR A 514 -18.14 -27.85 1.04
CA THR A 514 -16.84 -28.26 0.52
C THR A 514 -16.00 -27.01 0.29
N VAL A 515 -15.03 -26.79 1.18
CA VAL A 515 -14.16 -25.62 1.19
C VAL A 515 -13.00 -25.83 0.21
N THR A 516 -12.62 -24.76 -0.50
CA THR A 516 -11.50 -24.75 -1.47
C THR A 516 -10.49 -23.66 -1.12
N GLU A 517 -9.39 -23.58 -1.88
CA GLU A 517 -8.44 -22.46 -1.78
C GLU A 517 -9.02 -21.10 -2.21
N THR A 518 -10.09 -21.07 -3.02
CA THR A 518 -10.79 -19.83 -3.33
C THR A 518 -11.70 -19.47 -2.15
N PRO A 519 -11.60 -18.25 -1.58
CA PRO A 519 -12.44 -17.84 -0.47
C PRO A 519 -13.94 -17.93 -0.78
N GLN A 520 -14.69 -18.50 0.16
CA GLN A 520 -16.16 -18.61 0.10
C GLN A 520 -16.78 -17.88 1.29
N PHE A 521 -17.94 -17.27 1.09
CA PHE A 521 -18.56 -16.39 2.08
C PHE A 521 -19.93 -16.92 2.49
N VAL A 522 -20.18 -17.00 3.79
CA VAL A 522 -21.46 -17.43 4.36
C VAL A 522 -22.04 -16.30 5.17
N GLU A 523 -23.03 -15.60 4.62
CA GLU A 523 -23.81 -14.58 5.33
C GLU A 523 -24.92 -15.26 6.14
N ILE A 524 -24.98 -14.96 7.43
CA ILE A 524 -26.06 -15.42 8.32
C ILE A 524 -27.23 -14.45 8.22
N ARG A 525 -28.43 -15.00 8.00
CA ARG A 525 -29.70 -14.25 7.98
C ARG A 525 -30.61 -14.73 9.10
N GLU A 526 -31.16 -13.74 9.80
CA GLU A 526 -32.25 -13.94 10.78
C GLU A 526 -33.55 -14.36 10.08
#